data_AF-Q6AM01-F1
#
_entry.id   AF-Q6AM01-F1
#
_cell.length_a   1.000
_cell.length_b   1.000
_cell.length_c   1.000
_cell.angle_alpha   90.00
_cell.angle_beta   90.00
_cell.angle_gamma   90.00
#
_symmetry.space_group_name_H-M   'P 1'
#
loop_
_entity.id
_entity.type
_entity.pdbx_description
1 polymer ?
#
loop_
_entity_poly.entity_id
_entity_poly.type
_entity_poly.pdbx_seq_one_letter_code
_entity_poly.pdbx_strand_id
1 'polypeptide(L)' 'MLIVKCAACKKKLWSYEKIGQGEVLRCHKERIQKFFYQAEPGKAEHKIYCSCGKEIGIDRGKFFKMIAKAFTYSGTKRN' A
#
# COMPACT_ATOMS: atom_id res chain seq x y z
N MET A 1 -11.68 -2.54 -7.72
CA MET A 1 -10.91 -2.68 -6.46
C MET A 1 -9.47 -3.08 -6.77
N LEU A 2 -8.48 -2.39 -6.21
CA LEU A 2 -7.05 -2.72 -6.41
C LEU A 2 -6.53 -3.51 -5.21
N ILE A 3 -5.72 -4.52 -5.48
CA ILE A 3 -4.99 -5.27 -4.46
C ILE A 3 -3.54 -4.82 -4.52
N VAL A 4 -3.10 -4.13 -3.47
CA VAL A 4 -1.70 -3.70 -3.31
C VAL A 4 -0.89 -4.89 -2.84
N LYS A 5 0.24 -5.13 -3.52
CA LYS A 5 1.17 -6.24 -3.28
C LYS A 5 2.59 -5.71 -3.15
N CYS A 6 3.42 -6.39 -2.39
CA CYS A 6 4.85 -6.08 -2.34
C CYS A 6 5.52 -6.43 -3.68
N ALA A 7 6.37 -5.56 -4.22
CA ALA A 7 7.08 -5.83 -5.47
C ALA A 7 8.15 -6.94 -5.33
N ALA A 8 8.72 -7.13 -4.13
CA ALA A 8 9.73 -8.17 -3.88
C ALA A 8 9.11 -9.55 -3.65
N CYS A 9 8.23 -9.69 -2.65
CA CYS A 9 7.69 -11.00 -2.27
C CYS A 9 6.32 -11.30 -2.89
N LYS A 10 5.72 -10.37 -3.64
CA LYS A 10 4.39 -10.49 -4.27
C LYS A 10 3.22 -10.76 -3.30
N LYS A 11 3.46 -10.72 -1.99
CA LYS A 11 2.43 -10.87 -0.95
C LYS A 11 1.44 -9.73 -1.03
N LYS A 12 0.16 -10.05 -0.77
CA LYS A 12 -0.92 -9.07 -0.67
C LYS A 12 -0.75 -8.28 0.62
N LEU A 13 -0.74 -6.96 0.51
CA LEU A 13 -0.62 -6.04 1.63
C LEU A 13 -2.01 -5.59 2.08
N TRP A 14 -2.75 -4.93 1.19
CA TRP A 14 -4.12 -4.50 1.45
C TRP A 14 -4.94 -4.32 0.17
N SER A 15 -6.25 -4.33 0.33
CA SER A 15 -7.21 -3.94 -0.70
C SER A 15 -7.45 -2.43 -0.64
N TYR A 16 -7.27 -1.77 -1.77
CA TYR A 16 -7.46 -0.33 -1.92
C TYR A 16 -8.56 -0.04 -2.95
N GLU A 17 -9.54 0.75 -2.56
CA GLU A 17 -10.55 1.24 -3.50
C GLU A 17 -10.04 2.51 -4.20
N LYS A 18 -9.50 2.31 -5.41
CA LYS A 18 -9.13 3.44 -6.27
C LYS A 18 -10.36 3.93 -7.04
N ILE A 19 -10.77 5.15 -6.70
CA ILE A 19 -11.78 5.95 -7.39
C ILE A 19 -11.05 6.95 -8.30
N GLY A 20 -11.47 7.02 -9.57
CA GLY A 20 -10.95 7.94 -10.57
C GLY A 20 -9.66 7.51 -11.29
N GLN A 21 -9.36 8.21 -12.38
CA GLN A 21 -8.22 7.95 -13.26
C GLN A 21 -6.96 8.66 -12.73
N GLY A 22 -6.16 7.97 -11.93
CA GLY A 22 -4.87 8.49 -11.44
C GLY A 22 -4.01 7.40 -10.82
N GLU A 23 -2.75 7.71 -10.57
CA GLU A 23 -1.79 6.80 -9.96
C GLU A 23 -2.04 6.61 -8.46
N VAL A 24 -1.57 5.49 -7.91
CA VAL A 24 -1.71 5.14 -6.49
C VAL A 24 -0.46 5.56 -5.71
N LEU A 25 -0.08 6.83 -5.82
CA LEU A 25 1.06 7.39 -5.08
C LEU A 25 0.70 7.71 -3.62
N ARG A 26 -0.57 8.00 -3.37
CA ARG A 26 -1.14 8.29 -2.05
C ARG A 26 -2.30 7.33 -1.79
N CYS A 27 -2.08 6.38 -0.89
CA CYS A 27 -3.14 5.47 -0.42
C CYS A 27 -3.81 6.08 0.81
N HIS A 28 -5.01 6.64 0.64
CA HIS A 28 -5.79 7.15 1.76
C HIS A 28 -6.26 5.99 2.64
N LYS A 29 -6.06 6.08 3.96
CA LYS A 29 -6.44 5.01 4.91
C LYS A 29 -7.94 4.73 4.87
N GLU A 30 -8.74 5.75 4.68
CA GLU A 30 -10.21 5.69 4.56
C GLU A 30 -10.70 4.80 3.40
N ARG A 31 -9.87 4.62 2.37
CA ARG A 31 -10.20 3.80 1.18
C ARG A 31 -9.59 2.40 1.23
N ILE A 32 -8.93 2.06 2.33
CA ILE A 32 -8.36 0.73 2.54
C ILE A 32 -9.44 -0.14 3.17
N GLN A 33 -9.96 -1.07 2.39
CA GLN A 33 -11.06 -1.92 2.84
C GLN A 33 -10.59 -3.09 3.70
N LYS A 34 -9.38 -3.59 3.45
CA LYS A 34 -8.86 -4.77 4.14
C LYS A 34 -7.35 -4.79 4.15
N PHE A 35 -6.76 -4.95 5.32
CA PHE A 35 -5.35 -5.30 5.47
C PHE A 35 -5.23 -6.82 5.46
N PHE A 36 -4.45 -7.37 4.52
CA PHE A 36 -4.11 -8.79 4.49
C PHE A 36 -2.83 -9.07 5.27
N TYR A 37 -1.98 -8.05 5.40
CA TYR A 37 -0.72 -8.14 6.12
C TYR A 37 -0.57 -6.88 6.97
N GLN A 38 -0.29 -7.05 8.27
CA GLN A 38 0.20 -5.96 9.10
C GLN A 38 1.61 -5.64 8.61
N ALA A 39 1.71 -4.63 7.76
CA ALA A 39 3.00 -4.00 7.58
C ALA A 39 3.40 -3.42 8.92
N GLU A 40 4.42 -4.00 9.55
CA GLU A 40 4.87 -3.54 10.85
C GLU A 40 5.36 -2.09 10.69
N PRO A 41 4.92 -1.16 11.55
CA PRO A 41 5.55 0.14 11.64
C PRO A 41 7.00 -0.11 12.05
N GLY A 42 7.92 0.09 11.11
CA GLY A 42 9.33 -0.12 11.41
C GLY A 42 9.78 0.88 12.47
N LYS A 43 10.79 0.48 13.25
CA LYS A 43 11.43 1.22 14.36
C LYS A 43 11.87 2.68 14.05
N ALA A 44 11.69 3.18 12.84
CA ALA A 44 11.92 4.55 12.42
C ALA A 44 10.58 5.21 12.06
N GLU A 45 9.94 5.73 13.11
CA GLU A 45 8.74 6.58 13.28
C GLU A 45 7.57 6.55 12.29
N HIS A 46 7.72 6.31 11.00
CA HIS A 46 6.60 6.36 10.05
C HIS A 46 6.78 5.45 8.84
N LYS A 47 7.70 4.48 8.86
CA LYS A 47 7.96 3.64 7.68
C LYS A 47 7.19 2.33 7.70
N ILE A 48 6.68 1.97 6.54
CA ILE A 48 5.86 0.77 6.30
C ILE A 48 6.76 -0.29 5.67
N TYR A 49 6.96 -1.39 6.37
CA TYR A 49 7.74 -2.51 5.87
C TYR A 49 6.86 -3.72 5.58
N CYS A 50 7.21 -4.45 4.53
CA CYS A 50 6.65 -5.78 4.30
C CYS A 50 7.38 -6.83 5.16
N SER A 51 6.78 -8.00 5.39
CA SER A 51 7.44 -9.16 6.05
C SER A 51 8.83 -9.48 5.52
N CYS A 52 9.05 -9.19 4.24
CA CYS A 52 10.31 -9.46 3.56
C CYS A 52 11.41 -8.44 3.85
N GLY A 53 11.16 -7.45 4.73
CA GLY A 53 12.10 -6.37 5.04
C GLY A 53 12.11 -5.22 4.02
N LYS A 54 11.28 -5.28 2.97
CA LYS A 54 11.23 -4.21 1.96
C LYS A 54 10.37 -3.04 2.44
N GLU A 55 10.92 -1.82 2.32
CA GLU A 55 10.21 -0.56 2.58
C GLU A 55 9.18 -0.32 1.48
N ILE A 56 7.89 -0.32 1.83
CA ILE A 56 6.77 -0.17 0.89
C ILE A 56 6.35 1.30 0.76
N GLY A 57 6.43 2.04 1.86
CA GLY A 57 5.95 3.40 1.92
C GLY A 57 6.18 4.04 3.28
N ILE A 58 5.64 5.25 3.41
CA ILE A 58 5.74 6.07 4.62
C ILE A 58 4.33 6.46 5.05
N ASP A 59 3.99 6.19 6.30
CA ASP A 59 2.79 6.67 6.94
C ASP A 59 2.85 8.17 7.20
N ARG A 60 1.93 8.92 6.59
CA ARG A 60 1.76 10.36 6.82
C ARG A 60 0.55 10.62 7.72
N GLY A 61 0.12 9.63 8.51
CA GLY A 61 -1.06 9.70 9.36
C GLY A 61 -2.37 9.54 8.59
N LYS A 62 -2.68 10.44 7.64
CA LYS A 62 -3.94 10.38 6.85
C LYS A 62 -3.87 9.44 5.65
N PHE A 63 -2.69 9.31 5.07
CA PHE A 63 -2.45 8.47 3.90
C PHE A 63 -1.07 7.82 3.99
N PHE A 64 -0.93 6.68 3.34
CA PHE A 64 0.36 6.06 3.09
C PHE A 64 0.95 6.63 1.81
N LYS A 65 2.10 7.30 1.93
CA LYS A 65 2.92 7.71 0.78
C LYS A 65 3.64 6.46 0.27
N MET A 66 3.18 5.96 -0.86
CA MET A 66 3.69 4.72 -1.42
C MET A 66 4.93 4.97 -2.28
N ILE A 67 5.89 4.04 -2.25
CA ILE A 67 7.10 4.11 -3.08
C ILE A 67 6.83 3.31 -4.35
N ALA A 68 6.67 3.97 -5.50
CA ALA A 68 6.22 3.37 -6.76
C ALA A 68 6.97 2.07 -7.17
N LYS A 69 8.26 1.96 -6.86
CA LYS A 69 9.10 0.77 -7.16
C LYS A 69 9.03 -0.33 -6.11
N ALA A 70 8.43 -0.09 -4.95
CA ALA A 70 8.38 -1.03 -3.84
C ALA A 70 7.08 -1.85 -3.76
N PHE A 71 6.02 -1.38 -4.41
CA PHE A 71 4.74 -2.08 -4.49
C PHE A 71 4.34 -2.31 -5.95
N THR A 72 3.43 -3.26 -6.12
CA THR A 72 2.69 -3.51 -7.34
C THR A 72 1.22 -3.55 -6.99
N TYR A 73 0.35 -3.27 -7.94
CA TYR A 73 -1.09 -3.42 -7.73
C TYR A 73 -1.72 -4.16 -8.88
N SER A 74 -2.74 -4.94 -8.56
CA SER A 74 -3.51 -5.70 -9.54
C SER A 74 -4.99 -5.55 -9.23
N GLY A 75 -5.81 -5.34 -10.25
CA GLY A 75 -7.25 -5.25 -10.12
C GLY A 75 -7.85 -4.19 -11.06
N THR A 76 -9.18 -4.11 -11.05
CA THR A 76 -9.96 -3.15 -11.84
C THR A 76 -10.12 -1.83 -11.08
N LYS A 77 -9.97 -0.69 -11.76
CA LYS A 77 -10.33 0.61 -11.18
C LYS A 77 -11.85 0.71 -11.19
N ARG A 78 -12.47 1.23 -10.12
CA ARG A 78 -13.90 1.55 -10.15
C ARG A 78 -14.01 2.90 -10.83
N ASN A 79 -14.62 2.92 -12.02
CA ASN A 79 -14.87 4.15 -12.78
C ASN A 79 -16.22 4.71 -12.35
#